data_AF-A0A9D9L5L4-F1
#
_entry.id   AF-A0A9D9L5L4-F1
#
_cell.length_a   1.000
_cell.length_b   1.000
_cell.length_c   1.000
_cell.angle_alpha   90.00
_cell.angle_beta   90.00
_cell.angle_gamma   90.00
#
_symmetry.space_group_name_H-M   'P 1'
#
loop_
_entity.id
_entity.type
_entity.pdbx_description
1 polymer ?
#
loop_
_entity_poly.entity_id
_entity_poly.type
_entity_poly.pdbx_seq_one_letter_code
_entity_poly.pdbx_strand_id
1 'polypeptide(L)' 'MKNRTMQEMNEQYKDCPVQVNTYEVDGRTYRVHSHFIGDKDINDVMYRYAEDRAMSEMLGIVPKTA' A
#
# COMPACT_ATOMS: atom_id res chain seq x y z
N MET A 1 14.26 -11.26 10.41
CA MET A 1 13.80 -9.86 10.62
C MET A 1 12.74 -9.90 11.72
N LYS A 2 12.82 -9.07 12.76
CA LYS A 2 11.74 -8.99 13.76
C LYS A 2 10.51 -8.39 13.08
N ASN A 3 9.36 -9.08 13.14
CA ASN A 3 8.09 -8.52 12.69
C ASN A 3 7.75 -7.32 13.58
N ARG A 4 7.67 -6.14 12.98
CA ARG A 4 7.26 -4.92 13.69
C ARG A 4 5.76 -4.96 13.89
N THR A 5 5.31 -4.52 15.05
CA THR A 5 3.89 -4.34 15.32
C THR A 5 3.35 -3.16 14.51
N MET A 6 2.05 -3.17 14.21
CA MET A 6 1.38 -2.06 13.52
C MET A 6 1.56 -0.73 14.25
N GLN A 7 1.60 -0.77 15.59
CA GLN A 7 1.82 0.40 16.43
C GLN A 7 3.23 0.99 16.26
N GLU A 8 4.28 0.15 16.26
CA GLU A 8 5.65 0.60 16.04
C GLU A 8 5.85 1.20 14.65
N MET A 9 5.20 0.63 13.64
CA MET A 9 5.23 1.20 12.29
C MET A 9 4.51 2.55 12.25
N ASN A 10 3.34 2.67 12.87
CA ASN A 10 2.59 3.91 12.89
C ASN A 10 3.38 5.04 13.59
N GLU A 11 4.00 4.73 14.72
CA GLU A 11 4.85 5.68 15.46
C GLU A 11 6.07 6.11 14.64
N GLN A 12 6.70 5.19 13.93
CA GLN A 12 7.87 5.48 13.10
C GLN A 12 7.57 6.44 11.94
N TYR A 13 6.39 6.31 11.33
CA TYR A 13 6.04 7.04 10.10
C TYR A 13 5.05 8.20 10.33
N LYS A 14 4.65 8.48 11.58
CA LYS A 14 3.65 9.50 11.92
C LYS A 14 4.00 10.91 11.42
N ASP A 15 5.30 11.24 11.37
CA ASP A 15 5.80 12.56 10.99
C ASP A 15 6.37 12.58 9.56
N CYS A 16 6.20 11.51 8.79
CA CYS A 16 6.66 11.49 7.39
C CYS A 16 5.86 12.51 6.56
N PRO A 17 6.52 13.25 5.65
CA PRO A 17 5.86 14.27 4.86
C PRO A 17 4.78 13.65 3.99
N VAL A 18 3.57 14.17 4.12
CA VAL A 18 2.43 13.85 3.26
C VAL A 18 2.11 15.07 2.44
N GLN A 19 2.14 14.93 1.12
CA GLN A 19 1.63 15.95 0.22
C GLN A 19 0.16 15.66 -0.06
N VAL A 20 -0.72 16.60 0.26
CA VAL A 20 -2.16 16.47 0.00
C VAL A 20 -2.54 17.40 -1.14
N ASN A 21 -3.01 16.81 -2.25
CA ASN A 21 -3.46 17.55 -3.41
C ASN A 21 -4.91 17.17 -3.73
N THR A 22 -5.64 18.11 -4.32
CA THR A 22 -7.01 17.89 -4.78
C THR A 22 -7.04 17.94 -6.30
N TYR A 23 -7.63 16.93 -6.91
CA TYR A 23 -7.76 16.80 -8.37
C TYR A 23 -9.22 16.63 -8.75
N GLU A 24 -9.61 17.18 -9.89
CA GLU A 24 -10.90 16.87 -10.51
C GLU A 24 -10.67 15.95 -11.70
N VAL A 25 -11.31 14.78 -11.67
CA VAL A 25 -11.25 13.78 -12.75
C VAL A 25 -12.68 13.35 -13.06
N ASP A 26 -13.11 13.49 -14.30
CA ASP A 26 -14.46 13.15 -14.77
C ASP A 26 -15.59 13.77 -13.92
N GLY A 27 -15.42 15.04 -13.52
CA GLY A 27 -16.38 15.78 -12.68
C GLY A 27 -16.45 15.29 -11.22
N ARG A 28 -15.54 14.40 -10.80
CA ARG A 28 -15.41 13.97 -9.41
C ARG A 28 -14.14 14.54 -8.81
N THR A 29 -14.27 15.07 -7.60
CA THR A 29 -13.14 15.62 -6.84
C THR A 29 -12.49 14.52 -6.00
N TYR A 30 -11.19 14.34 -6.17
CA TYR A 30 -10.35 13.40 -5.46
C TYR A 30 -9.34 14.13 -4.59
N ARG A 31 -9.27 13.77 -3.30
CA ARG A 31 -8.21 14.22 -2.40
C ARG A 31 -7.15 13.13 -2.30
N VAL A 32 -6.00 13.37 -2.93
CA VAL A 32 -4.88 12.44 -3.00
C VAL A 32 -3.87 12.76 -1.91
N HIS A 33 -3.46 11.74 -1.16
CA HIS A 33 -2.44 11.82 -0.12
C HIS A 33 -1.20 11.08 -0.58
N SER A 34 -0.19 11.82 -1.04
CA SER A 34 1.09 11.26 -1.47
C SER A 34 2.02 11.12 -0.27
N HIS A 35 2.37 9.89 0.06
CA HIS A 35 3.32 9.57 1.12
C HIS A 35 4.70 9.32 0.51
N PHE A 36 5.76 9.88 1.10
CA PHE A 36 7.12 9.56 0.69
C PHE A 36 7.50 8.14 1.11
N ILE A 37 7.93 7.30 0.16
CA ILE A 37 8.24 5.87 0.38
C ILE A 37 9.72 5.52 0.13
N GLY A 38 10.60 6.53 0.03
CA GLY A 38 12.02 6.33 -0.31
C GLY A 38 12.21 5.88 -1.77
N ASP A 39 13.23 5.06 -2.01
CA ASP A 39 13.60 4.54 -3.36
C ASP A 39 12.73 3.37 -3.84
N LYS A 40 11.51 3.23 -3.29
CA LYS A 40 10.58 2.16 -3.69
C LYS A 40 9.82 2.60 -4.94
N ASP A 41 9.82 1.76 -5.97
CA ASP A 41 8.92 1.93 -7.12
C ASP A 41 7.53 1.35 -6.79
N ILE A 42 6.49 2.18 -6.93
CA ILE A 42 5.11 1.78 -6.66
C ILE A 42 4.63 0.68 -7.60
N ASN A 43 5.05 0.68 -8.87
CA ASN A 43 4.67 -0.33 -9.84
C ASN A 43 5.23 -1.70 -9.45
N ASP A 44 6.49 -1.74 -9.00
CA ASP A 44 7.12 -2.98 -8.52
C ASP A 44 6.40 -3.53 -7.27
N VAL A 45 6.00 -2.65 -6.36
CA VAL A 45 5.24 -3.04 -5.16
C VAL A 45 3.88 -3.60 -5.55
N MET A 46 3.16 -2.91 -6.43
CA MET A 46 1.83 -3.34 -6.89
C MET A 46 1.91 -4.67 -7.66
N TYR A 47 2.91 -4.82 -8.53
CA TYR A 47 3.12 -6.04 -9.29
C TYR A 47 3.40 -7.22 -8.36
N ARG A 48 4.30 -7.05 -7.39
CA ARG A 48 4.62 -8.09 -6.41
C ARG A 48 3.41 -8.51 -5.59
N TYR A 49 2.57 -7.57 -5.15
CA TYR A 49 1.34 -7.90 -4.44
C TYR A 49 0.34 -8.68 -5.31
N ALA A 50 0.22 -8.31 -6.59
CA ALA A 50 -0.63 -9.06 -7.52
C ALA A 50 -0.10 -10.48 -7.75
N GLU A 51 1.22 -10.63 -7.93
CA GLU A 51 1.89 -11.91 -8.10
C GLU A 51 1.74 -12.79 -6.85
N ASP A 52 2.08 -12.28 -5.68
CA ASP A 52 1.96 -12.99 -4.39
C ASP A 52 0.52 -13.46 -4.16
N ARG A 53 -0.45 -12.61 -4.49
CA ARG A 53 -1.88 -12.94 -4.39
C ARG A 53 -2.27 -14.05 -5.35
N ALA A 54 -1.91 -13.94 -6.63
CA ALA A 54 -2.21 -14.94 -7.65
C ALA A 54 -1.58 -16.30 -7.30
N MET A 55 -0.33 -16.30 -6.83
CA MET A 55 0.36 -17.50 -6.39
C MET A 55 -0.30 -18.12 -5.16
N SER A 56 -0.70 -17.31 -4.18
CA SER A 56 -1.39 -17.79 -2.98
C SER A 56 -2.76 -18.41 -3.32
N GLU A 57 -3.46 -17.86 -4.31
CA GLU A 57 -4.71 -18.41 -4.85
C GLU A 57 -4.48 -19.74 -5.56
N MET A 58 -3.47 -19.82 -6.43
CA MET A 58 -3.08 -21.05 -7.12
C MET A 58 -2.71 -22.17 -6.14
N LEU A 59 -1.96 -21.84 -5.08
CA LEU A 59 -1.51 -22.80 -4.08
C LEU A 59 -2.57 -23.12 -3.01
N GLY A 60 -3.74 -22.47 -3.06
CA GLY A 60 -4.82 -22.67 -2.09
C GLY A 60 -4.47 -22.21 -0.66
N ILE A 61 -3.50 -21.30 -0.53
CA ILE A 61 -3.01 -20.76 0.76
C ILE A 61 -3.87 -19.56 1.20
N VAL A 62 -4.66 -18.97 0.30
CA VAL A 62 -5.64 -17.95 0.67
C VAL A 62 -6.84 -18.58 1.41
N PRO A 63 -7.34 -17.94 2.48
CA PRO A 63 -8.62 -18.33 3.07
C PRO A 63 -9.70 -18.26 2.00
N LYS A 64 -10.40 -19.38 1.76
CA LYS A 64 -11.62 -19.36 0.96
C LYS A 64 -12.66 -18.57 1.75
N THR A 65 -13.18 -17.49 1.17
CA THR A 65 -14.37 -16.84 1.70
C THR A 65 -15.47 -17.89 1.80
N ALA A 66 -16.00 -18.08 3.01
CA ALA A 66 -17.10 -19.00 3.31
C ALA A 66 -18.40 -18.52 2.65
#